data_AF-A0A957IFZ7-F1
#
_entry.id   AF-A0A957IFZ7-F1
#
_cell.length_a   1.000
_cell.length_b   1.000
_cell.length_c   1.000
_cell.angle_alpha   90.00
_cell.angle_beta   90.00
_cell.angle_gamma   90.00
#
_symmetry.space_group_name_H-M   'P 1'
#
loop_
_entity.id
_entity.type
_entity.pdbx_description
1 polymer ?
#
loop_
_entity_poly.entity_id
_entity_poly.type
_entity_poly.pdbx_seq_one_letter_code
_entity_poly.pdbx_strand_id
1 'polypeptide(L)'
;MRKNWKQLLIGIVGLLVVGVFVTPPLLRAIPPRYAARWLPKPLLAIASPQQDVPILPTVALPLDAGSLLGEPTPLAAPQVVVVLPTPTNAPLDGNVTPEPTAVPPTATPSPEPTATAVPIPASARLEGIQHIFQDWNNCGPATMAMTLSYFDLFLTQSDTAAVLKPNPEDRNVSPTEMAAFVNEQTPYQAINRVNGRIETLKQFIANGIPVIVEIGIDPPGEYRWLGWYGHYLLVVA
;
A
#
# COMPACT_ATOMS: atom_id res chain seq x y z
N MET A 1 -28.10 -31.40 62.29
CA MET A 1 -28.13 -30.57 61.06
C MET A 1 -26.76 -30.09 60.54
N ARG A 2 -25.62 -30.30 61.21
CA ARG A 2 -24.29 -29.77 60.77
C ARG A 2 -23.46 -30.66 59.80
N LYS A 3 -23.88 -31.89 59.51
CA LYS A 3 -23.02 -32.92 58.86
C LYS A 3 -22.84 -32.71 57.34
N ASN A 4 -23.78 -32.06 56.67
CA ASN A 4 -23.78 -31.94 55.20
C ASN A 4 -23.15 -30.64 54.70
N TRP A 5 -22.92 -29.67 55.58
CA TRP A 5 -22.36 -28.36 55.22
C TRP A 5 -20.95 -28.46 54.62
N LYS A 6 -20.11 -29.37 55.12
CA LYS A 6 -18.76 -29.60 54.58
C LYS A 6 -18.79 -30.15 53.16
N GLN A 7 -19.70 -31.09 52.86
CA GLN A 7 -19.85 -31.64 51.51
C GLN A 7 -20.42 -30.60 50.53
N LEU A 8 -21.34 -29.76 51.01
CA LEU A 8 -21.91 -28.66 50.24
C LEU A 8 -20.85 -27.60 49.92
N LEU A 9 -19.98 -27.26 50.89
CA LEU A 9 -18.82 -26.40 50.69
C LEU A 9 -17.84 -26.98 49.67
N ILE A 10 -17.48 -28.27 49.79
CA ILE A 10 -16.59 -28.92 48.82
C ILE A 10 -17.21 -28.91 47.42
N GLY A 11 -18.51 -29.14 47.30
CA GLY A 11 -19.24 -29.07 46.03
C GLY A 11 -19.21 -27.66 45.42
N ILE A 12 -19.47 -26.61 46.22
CA ILE A 12 -19.40 -25.21 45.77
C ILE A 12 -17.98 -24.84 45.34
N VAL A 13 -16.97 -25.20 46.13
CA VAL A 13 -15.56 -24.93 45.79
C VAL A 13 -15.17 -25.66 44.50
N GLY A 14 -15.58 -26.93 44.34
CA GLY A 14 -15.37 -27.67 43.11
C GLY A 14 -16.02 -27.01 41.89
N LEU A 15 -17.27 -26.54 42.02
CA LEU A 15 -17.98 -25.81 40.97
C LEU A 15 -17.30 -24.48 40.61
N LEU A 16 -16.83 -23.72 41.61
CA LEU A 16 -16.10 -22.48 41.39
C LEU A 16 -14.77 -22.74 40.66
N VAL A 17 -14.03 -23.77 41.07
CA VAL A 17 -12.78 -24.17 40.41
C VAL A 17 -13.04 -24.55 38.95
N VAL A 18 -14.05 -25.40 38.69
CA VAL A 18 -14.46 -25.73 37.31
C VAL A 18 -14.85 -24.48 36.54
N GLY A 19 -15.62 -23.57 37.15
CA GLY A 19 -15.96 -22.28 36.57
C GLY A 19 -14.74 -21.46 36.16
N VAL A 20 -13.72 -21.36 37.01
CA VAL A 20 -12.47 -20.63 36.73
C VAL A 20 -11.68 -21.26 35.57
N PHE A 21 -11.70 -22.58 35.41
CA PHE A 21 -10.97 -23.24 34.31
C PHE A 21 -11.77 -23.30 33.00
N VAL A 22 -13.10 -23.35 33.06
CA VAL A 22 -13.98 -23.43 31.88
C VAL A 22 -14.30 -22.06 31.30
N THR A 23 -14.34 -21.00 32.12
CA THR A 23 -14.71 -19.66 31.64
C THR A 23 -13.71 -19.06 30.65
N PRO A 24 -12.37 -19.14 30.82
CA PRO A 24 -11.43 -18.58 29.85
C PRO A 24 -11.54 -19.19 28.44
N PRO A 25 -11.54 -20.52 28.23
CA PRO A 25 -11.67 -21.08 26.87
C PRO A 25 -13.04 -20.78 26.26
N LEU A 26 -14.11 -20.73 27.06
CA LEU A 26 -15.45 -20.38 26.56
C LEU A 26 -15.50 -18.92 26.08
N LEU A 27 -14.93 -17.99 26.85
CA LEU A 27 -14.86 -16.57 26.46
C LEU A 27 -13.97 -16.37 25.22
N ARG A 28 -12.88 -17.12 25.10
CA ARG A 28 -11.99 -17.09 23.93
C ARG A 28 -12.60 -17.69 22.67
N ALA A 29 -13.63 -18.52 22.80
CA ALA A 29 -14.37 -19.06 21.67
C ALA A 29 -15.38 -18.04 21.08
N ILE A 30 -15.69 -16.96 21.79
CA ILE A 30 -16.57 -15.91 21.29
C ILE A 30 -15.81 -15.11 20.23
N PRO A 31 -16.32 -14.99 18.99
CA PRO A 31 -15.62 -14.24 17.96
C PRO A 31 -15.41 -12.78 18.37
N PRO A 32 -14.25 -12.16 18.08
CA PRO A 32 -13.88 -10.84 18.58
C PRO A 32 -14.92 -9.75 18.33
N ARG A 33 -15.62 -9.80 17.20
CA ARG A 33 -16.69 -8.84 16.87
C ARG A 33 -17.83 -8.85 17.89
N TYR A 34 -18.19 -10.03 18.40
CA TYR A 34 -19.25 -10.18 19.39
C TYR A 34 -18.71 -9.90 20.80
N ALA A 35 -17.47 -10.29 21.07
CA ALA A 35 -16.82 -9.97 22.33
C ALA A 35 -16.73 -8.46 22.55
N ALA A 36 -16.22 -7.70 21.57
CA ALA A 36 -16.10 -6.25 21.66
C ALA A 36 -17.46 -5.53 21.80
N ARG A 37 -18.52 -6.09 21.21
CA ARG A 37 -19.86 -5.50 21.24
C ARG A 37 -20.61 -5.77 22.56
N TRP A 38 -20.42 -6.96 23.16
CA TRP A 38 -21.31 -7.45 24.22
C TRP A 38 -20.61 -7.74 25.55
N LEU A 39 -19.29 -7.90 25.59
CA LEU A 39 -18.57 -8.23 26.84
C LEU A 39 -18.07 -6.98 27.56
N PRO A 40 -18.23 -6.88 28.89
CA PRO A 40 -17.60 -5.84 29.69
C PRO A 40 -16.07 -6.03 29.74
N LYS A 41 -15.32 -4.91 29.92
CA LYS A 41 -13.84 -4.85 29.92
C LYS A 41 -13.11 -6.02 30.61
N PRO A 42 -13.46 -6.47 31.84
CA PRO A 42 -12.75 -7.57 32.49
C PRO A 42 -12.91 -8.91 31.76
N LEU A 43 -14.09 -9.17 31.17
CA LEU A 43 -14.32 -10.40 30.41
C LEU A 43 -13.73 -10.31 29.00
N LEU A 44 -13.76 -9.12 28.39
CA LEU A 44 -13.15 -8.87 27.09
C LEU A 44 -11.65 -9.13 27.10
N ALA A 45 -10.94 -8.74 28.17
CA ALA A 45 -9.50 -9.00 28.31
C ALA A 45 -9.17 -10.51 28.36
N ILE A 46 -10.08 -11.34 28.87
CA ILE A 46 -9.94 -12.81 28.90
C ILE A 46 -10.29 -13.42 27.54
N ALA A 47 -11.34 -12.90 26.90
CA ALA A 47 -11.84 -13.33 25.60
C ALA A 47 -10.88 -13.00 24.44
N SER A 48 -10.22 -11.84 24.50
CA SER A 48 -9.30 -11.34 23.48
C SER A 48 -8.01 -10.85 24.15
N PRO A 49 -7.15 -11.78 24.63
CA PRO A 49 -5.88 -11.41 25.21
C PRO A 49 -5.03 -10.69 24.17
N GLN A 50 -4.36 -9.62 24.59
CA GLN A 50 -3.42 -8.89 23.74
C GLN A 50 -2.38 -9.85 23.19
N GLN A 51 -2.25 -9.92 21.87
CA GLN A 51 -1.14 -10.58 21.23
C GLN A 51 -0.04 -9.53 21.14
N ASP A 52 1.00 -9.66 21.96
CA ASP A 52 2.24 -8.91 21.76
C ASP A 52 2.93 -9.51 20.52
N VAL A 53 2.45 -9.15 19.34
CA VAL A 53 3.17 -9.47 18.10
C VAL A 53 4.33 -8.48 18.05
N PRO A 54 5.59 -8.95 17.95
CA PRO A 54 6.70 -8.05 17.69
C PRO A 54 6.35 -7.28 16.43
N ILE A 55 6.16 -5.96 16.59
CA ILE A 55 5.99 -5.06 15.47
C ILE A 55 7.23 -5.29 14.61
N LEU A 56 7.05 -5.94 13.46
CA LEU A 56 8.13 -6.03 12.47
C LEU A 56 8.61 -4.60 12.29
N PRO A 57 9.93 -4.34 12.38
CA PRO A 57 10.42 -2.98 12.36
C PRO A 57 9.77 -2.29 11.17
N THR A 58 8.88 -1.34 11.45
CA THR A 58 8.61 -0.27 10.51
C THR A 58 10.00 0.21 10.16
N VAL A 59 10.42 -0.01 8.92
CA VAL A 59 11.75 0.38 8.46
C VAL A 59 11.92 1.79 9.00
N ALA A 60 12.86 1.96 9.92
CA ALA A 60 13.12 3.25 10.53
C ALA A 60 13.18 4.24 9.37
N LEU A 61 12.50 5.39 9.52
CA LEU A 61 12.60 6.51 8.58
C LEU A 61 14.00 6.48 7.99
N PRO A 62 14.18 6.32 6.67
CA PRO A 62 15.51 6.26 6.11
C PRO A 62 16.24 7.49 6.63
N LEU A 63 17.30 7.24 7.41
CA LEU A 63 18.25 8.25 7.81
C LEU A 63 18.62 8.97 6.52
N ASP A 64 18.22 10.24 6.45
CA ASP A 64 18.50 11.23 5.43
C ASP A 64 18.66 10.65 4.00
N ALA A 65 17.66 10.84 3.14
CA ALA A 65 17.76 10.45 1.72
C ALA A 65 19.02 11.00 1.02
N GLY A 66 19.66 12.04 1.60
CA GLY A 66 20.96 12.54 1.17
C GLY A 66 22.12 11.55 1.31
N SER A 67 22.08 10.57 2.22
CA SER A 67 23.15 9.58 2.40
C SER A 67 23.14 8.45 1.35
N LEU A 68 22.02 8.28 0.61
CA LEU A 68 21.90 7.31 -0.48
C LEU A 68 22.21 7.94 -1.85
N LEU A 69 22.28 9.27 -1.91
CA LEU A 69 22.85 10.00 -3.02
C LEU A 69 24.37 9.97 -2.80
N GLY A 70 25.07 9.00 -3.41
CA GLY A 70 26.51 9.15 -3.57
C GLY A 70 26.82 10.53 -4.15
N GLU A 71 27.90 11.17 -3.70
CA GLU A 71 28.33 12.44 -4.28
C GLU A 71 28.28 12.33 -5.80
N PRO A 72 27.66 13.29 -6.51
CA PRO A 72 27.61 13.26 -7.95
C PRO A 72 29.05 13.32 -8.45
N THR A 73 29.61 12.16 -8.81
CA THR A 73 30.81 12.10 -9.62
C THR A 73 30.52 12.95 -10.85
N PRO A 74 31.26 14.05 -11.10
CA PRO A 74 31.00 14.87 -12.26
C PRO A 74 31.21 14.00 -13.49
N LEU A 75 30.13 13.64 -14.17
CA LEU A 75 30.24 12.99 -15.47
C LEU A 75 30.78 14.08 -16.40
N ALA A 76 32.05 13.94 -16.79
CA ALA A 76 32.70 14.88 -17.70
C ALA A 76 31.80 15.07 -18.93
N ALA A 77 31.45 16.34 -19.21
CA ALA A 77 30.68 16.68 -20.38
C ALA A 77 31.34 16.07 -21.64
N PRO A 78 30.60 15.46 -22.56
CA PRO A 78 31.18 14.97 -23.80
C PRO A 78 31.81 16.15 -24.53
N GLN A 79 33.14 16.12 -24.69
CA GLN A 79 33.84 17.13 -25.47
C GLN A 79 33.53 16.90 -26.94
N VAL A 80 32.69 17.77 -27.50
CA VAL A 80 32.50 17.85 -28.95
C VAL A 80 33.76 18.46 -29.53
N VAL A 81 34.65 17.60 -30.07
CA VAL A 81 35.78 18.05 -30.87
C VAL A 81 35.22 18.49 -32.22
N VAL A 82 34.98 19.79 -32.37
CA VAL A 82 34.69 20.41 -33.68
C VAL A 82 36.01 20.44 -34.45
N VAL A 83 36.20 19.49 -35.36
CA VAL A 83 37.28 19.57 -36.35
C VAL A 83 36.83 20.57 -37.41
N LEU A 84 37.31 21.81 -37.31
CA LEU A 84 37.10 22.82 -38.34
C LEU A 84 37.99 22.47 -39.54
N PRO A 85 37.46 22.37 -40.78
CA PRO A 85 38.31 22.21 -41.95
C PRO A 85 39.14 23.48 -42.15
N THR A 86 40.46 23.34 -42.08
CA THR A 86 41.41 24.38 -42.48
C THR A 86 41.22 24.69 -43.97
N PRO A 87 41.08 25.96 -44.39
CA PRO A 87 41.12 26.30 -45.80
C PRO A 87 42.54 26.09 -46.35
N THR A 88 42.73 25.03 -47.13
CA THR A 88 43.94 24.82 -47.91
C THR A 88 43.86 25.69 -49.16
N ASN A 89 44.79 26.63 -49.28
CA ASN A 89 45.00 27.44 -50.48
C ASN A 89 45.27 26.52 -51.68
N ALA A 90 44.49 26.70 -52.74
CA ALA A 90 44.72 26.07 -54.03
C ALA A 90 45.94 26.69 -54.73
N PRO A 91 46.75 25.88 -55.42
CA PRO A 91 47.31 26.27 -56.71
C PRO A 91 46.61 25.49 -57.81
N LEU A 92 46.25 26.21 -58.87
CA LEU A 92 45.89 25.67 -60.17
C LEU A 92 47.08 24.87 -60.72
N ASP A 93 46.85 23.61 -61.10
CA ASP A 93 47.38 23.03 -62.32
C ASP A 93 46.68 21.70 -62.65
N GLY A 94 46.34 21.51 -63.92
CA GLY A 94 45.49 20.43 -64.40
C GLY A 94 46.21 19.09 -64.52
N ASN A 95 45.52 18.01 -64.16
CA ASN A 95 45.67 16.69 -64.79
C ASN A 95 44.48 15.77 -64.43
N VAL A 96 44.00 14.99 -65.40
CA VAL A 96 42.81 14.12 -65.35
C VAL A 96 43.03 12.87 -64.49
N THR A 97 42.10 12.44 -63.63
CA THR A 97 42.13 11.17 -62.84
C THR A 97 40.69 10.82 -62.33
N PRO A 98 40.29 9.53 -62.19
CA PRO A 98 38.89 9.10 -62.35
C PRO A 98 37.99 9.34 -61.12
N GLU A 99 36.68 9.36 -61.40
CA GLU A 99 35.58 9.62 -60.47
C GLU A 99 35.51 8.60 -59.32
N PRO A 100 35.51 9.04 -58.03
CA PRO A 100 35.36 8.14 -56.90
C PRO A 100 33.90 7.74 -56.72
N THR A 101 33.64 6.43 -56.67
CA THR A 101 32.35 5.83 -56.30
C THR A 101 31.85 6.38 -54.97
N ALA A 102 30.67 7.01 -54.98
CA ALA A 102 30.02 7.54 -53.79
C ALA A 102 29.65 6.40 -52.80
N VAL A 103 30.15 6.50 -51.56
CA VAL A 103 29.76 5.62 -50.45
C VAL A 103 28.36 6.05 -49.97
N PRO A 104 27.40 5.12 -49.78
CA PRO A 104 26.07 5.48 -49.29
C PRO A 104 26.13 6.04 -47.86
N PRO A 105 25.32 7.04 -47.51
CA PRO A 105 25.33 7.64 -46.19
C PRO A 105 24.88 6.61 -45.13
N THR A 106 25.69 6.47 -44.09
CA THR A 106 25.33 5.69 -42.89
C THR A 106 24.14 6.36 -42.19
N ALA A 107 23.07 5.61 -41.93
CA ALA A 107 21.90 6.10 -41.21
C ALA A 107 22.32 6.57 -39.81
N THR A 108 22.11 7.86 -39.53
CA THR A 108 22.31 8.44 -38.20
C THR A 108 21.15 8.02 -37.30
N PRO A 109 21.40 7.49 -36.08
CA PRO A 109 20.32 7.17 -35.15
C PRO A 109 19.55 8.44 -34.78
N SER A 110 18.23 8.42 -34.95
CA SER A 110 17.34 9.49 -34.50
C SER A 110 17.41 9.62 -32.98
N PRO A 111 17.41 10.84 -32.41
CA PRO A 111 17.31 10.99 -30.97
C PRO A 111 16.02 10.32 -30.46
N GLU A 112 16.16 9.49 -29.43
CA GLU A 112 15.05 8.88 -28.72
C GLU A 112 14.25 9.99 -28.02
N PRO A 113 12.91 9.97 -28.05
CA PRO A 113 12.11 11.03 -27.44
C PRO A 113 12.36 11.11 -25.93
N THR A 114 12.98 12.20 -25.49
CA THR A 114 13.12 12.53 -24.07
C THR A 114 11.74 12.86 -23.50
N ALA A 115 11.25 12.08 -22.53
CA ALA A 115 10.02 12.36 -21.83
C ALA A 115 10.07 13.76 -21.19
N THR A 116 9.26 14.69 -21.71
CA THR A 116 9.12 16.03 -21.13
C THR A 116 8.26 15.91 -19.88
N ALA A 117 8.79 16.33 -18.73
CA ALA A 117 8.04 16.31 -17.47
C ALA A 117 6.82 17.23 -17.58
N VAL A 118 5.62 16.64 -17.58
CA VAL A 118 4.36 17.40 -17.49
C VAL A 118 4.33 18.07 -16.11
N PRO A 119 4.20 19.41 -16.04
CA PRO A 119 4.12 20.08 -14.76
C PRO A 119 2.87 19.61 -14.01
N ILE A 120 3.05 19.14 -12.78
CA ILE A 120 1.95 18.76 -11.90
C ILE A 120 1.19 20.04 -11.53
N PRO A 121 -0.14 20.10 -11.66
CA PRO A 121 -0.93 21.24 -11.21
C PRO A 121 -0.73 21.49 -9.70
N ALA A 122 -0.91 22.74 -9.26
CA ALA A 122 -0.77 23.10 -7.85
C ALA A 122 -1.73 22.34 -6.92
N SER A 123 -2.86 21.88 -7.47
CA SER A 123 -3.85 21.03 -6.81
C SER A 123 -4.52 20.13 -7.84
N ALA A 124 -4.86 18.91 -7.45
CA ALA A 124 -5.69 17.99 -8.22
C ALA A 124 -6.67 17.28 -7.28
N ARG A 125 -7.81 16.84 -7.81
CA ARG A 125 -8.78 16.05 -7.05
C ARG A 125 -9.44 15.01 -7.95
N LEU A 126 -9.61 13.80 -7.42
CA LEU A 126 -10.45 12.77 -8.01
C LEU A 126 -11.91 13.05 -7.66
N GLU A 127 -12.74 13.22 -8.69
CA GLU A 127 -14.17 13.46 -8.56
C GLU A 127 -14.97 12.17 -8.83
N GLY A 128 -16.26 12.17 -8.48
CA GLY A 128 -17.16 11.05 -8.79
C GLY A 128 -17.06 9.82 -7.86
N ILE A 129 -16.17 9.84 -6.87
CA ILE A 129 -16.03 8.75 -5.89
C ILE A 129 -17.24 8.73 -4.95
N GLN A 130 -17.90 7.58 -4.85
CA GLN A 130 -18.91 7.31 -3.84
C GLN A 130 -18.23 6.95 -2.51
N HIS A 131 -18.47 7.76 -1.48
CA HIS A 131 -17.97 7.47 -0.14
C HIS A 131 -18.75 6.32 0.52
N ILE A 132 -18.03 5.37 1.12
CA ILE A 132 -18.60 4.21 1.82
C ILE A 132 -18.03 4.19 3.24
N PHE A 133 -18.90 4.24 4.24
CA PHE A 133 -18.50 4.03 5.62
C PHE A 133 -18.17 2.56 5.84
N GLN A 134 -16.96 2.28 6.34
CA GLN A 134 -16.54 0.91 6.58
C GLN A 134 -17.35 0.24 7.68
N ASP A 135 -17.62 -1.04 7.50
CA ASP A 135 -18.09 -1.92 8.56
C ASP A 135 -16.91 -2.47 9.39
N TRP A 136 -17.24 -3.33 10.35
CA TRP A 136 -16.27 -4.01 11.23
C TRP A 136 -15.20 -4.75 10.41
N ASN A 137 -13.93 -4.37 10.61
CA ASN A 137 -12.75 -4.95 9.95
C ASN A 137 -12.83 -4.97 8.41
N ASN A 138 -13.54 -4.01 7.80
CA ASN A 138 -13.76 -3.95 6.35
C ASN A 138 -13.05 -2.77 5.68
N CYS A 139 -11.97 -2.23 6.27
CA CYS A 139 -11.24 -1.10 5.68
C CYS A 139 -10.75 -1.38 4.25
N GLY A 140 -10.17 -2.55 3.98
CA GLY A 140 -9.75 -2.96 2.64
C GLY A 140 -10.93 -3.06 1.65
N PRO A 141 -11.95 -3.90 1.93
CA PRO A 141 -13.15 -4.02 1.08
C PRO A 141 -13.88 -2.70 0.83
N ALA A 142 -14.12 -1.90 1.88
CA ALA A 142 -14.79 -0.61 1.73
C ALA A 142 -13.96 0.35 0.86
N THR A 143 -12.65 0.42 1.07
CA THR A 143 -11.77 1.28 0.27
C THR A 143 -11.67 0.81 -1.18
N MET A 144 -11.70 -0.50 -1.42
CA MET A 144 -11.77 -1.06 -2.77
C MET A 144 -13.06 -0.67 -3.47
N ALA A 145 -14.22 -0.81 -2.80
CA ALA A 145 -15.50 -0.41 -3.35
C ALA A 145 -15.56 1.10 -3.65
N MET A 146 -15.04 1.96 -2.76
CA MET A 146 -14.89 3.39 -3.03
C MET A 146 -14.01 3.64 -4.26
N THR A 147 -12.88 2.94 -4.38
CA THR A 147 -11.94 3.11 -5.49
C THR A 147 -12.57 2.71 -6.82
N LEU A 148 -13.34 1.62 -6.87
CA LEU A 148 -13.98 1.16 -8.10
C LEU A 148 -15.14 2.06 -8.55
N SER A 149 -15.78 2.78 -7.62
CA SER A 149 -16.78 3.79 -7.98
C SER A 149 -16.21 4.95 -8.81
N TYR A 150 -14.91 5.24 -8.70
CA TYR A 150 -14.23 6.21 -9.57
C TYR A 150 -14.29 5.80 -11.06
N PHE A 151 -14.36 4.51 -11.33
CA PHE A 151 -14.45 3.96 -12.68
C PHE A 151 -15.89 3.56 -13.06
N ASP A 152 -16.89 4.12 -12.37
CA ASP A 152 -18.32 3.79 -12.53
C ASP A 152 -18.67 2.30 -12.24
N LEU A 153 -17.81 1.59 -11.52
CA LEU A 153 -18.07 0.23 -11.06
C LEU A 153 -18.57 0.26 -9.60
N PHE A 154 -19.89 0.31 -9.44
CA PHE A 154 -20.55 0.43 -8.15
C PHE A 154 -20.72 -0.93 -7.46
N LEU A 155 -19.71 -1.30 -6.68
CA LEU A 155 -19.78 -2.44 -5.76
C LEU A 155 -20.07 -1.97 -4.33
N THR A 156 -20.68 -2.84 -3.54
CA THR A 156 -20.79 -2.65 -2.10
C THR A 156 -19.53 -3.16 -1.39
N GLN A 157 -19.32 -2.75 -0.14
CA GLN A 157 -18.25 -3.35 0.68
C GLN A 157 -18.47 -4.85 0.94
N SER A 158 -19.72 -5.33 0.90
CA SER A 158 -20.03 -6.76 0.99
C SER A 158 -19.61 -7.53 -0.26
N ASP A 159 -19.78 -6.96 -1.45
CA ASP A 159 -19.41 -7.62 -2.71
C ASP A 159 -17.89 -7.80 -2.78
N THR A 160 -17.13 -6.76 -2.42
CA THR A 160 -15.67 -6.82 -2.37
C THR A 160 -15.19 -7.72 -1.22
N ALA A 161 -15.83 -7.68 -0.04
CA ALA A 161 -15.47 -8.53 1.09
C ALA A 161 -15.74 -10.02 0.83
N ALA A 162 -16.73 -10.36 0.00
CA ALA A 162 -17.02 -11.76 -0.34
C ALA A 162 -15.82 -12.45 -1.02
N VAL A 163 -14.97 -11.69 -1.71
CA VAL A 163 -13.74 -12.20 -2.35
C VAL A 163 -12.51 -11.94 -1.49
N LEU A 164 -12.34 -10.69 -1.04
CA LEU A 164 -11.14 -10.26 -0.32
C LEU A 164 -11.05 -10.82 1.11
N LYS A 165 -12.18 -11.23 1.70
CA LYS A 165 -12.28 -11.58 3.11
C LYS A 165 -13.16 -12.82 3.33
N PRO A 166 -12.72 -13.99 2.82
CA PRO A 166 -13.48 -15.24 2.93
C PRO A 166 -13.68 -15.66 4.40
N ASN A 167 -12.74 -15.30 5.29
CA ASN A 167 -12.95 -15.34 6.73
C ASN A 167 -13.47 -13.98 7.22
N PRO A 168 -14.73 -13.88 7.66
CA PRO A 168 -15.30 -12.62 8.08
C PRO A 168 -14.72 -12.09 9.41
N GLU A 169 -13.94 -12.89 10.15
CA GLU A 169 -13.17 -12.45 11.32
C GLU A 169 -11.79 -11.88 10.97
N ASP A 170 -11.36 -11.99 9.71
CA ASP A 170 -10.08 -11.40 9.32
C ASP A 170 -10.07 -9.90 9.64
N ARG A 171 -8.91 -9.41 10.09
CA ARG A 171 -8.76 -8.01 10.47
C ARG A 171 -8.14 -7.18 9.35
N ASN A 172 -7.47 -7.83 8.40
CA ASN A 172 -6.75 -7.17 7.34
C ASN A 172 -6.90 -7.92 6.01
N VAL A 173 -6.72 -7.22 4.91
CA VAL A 173 -6.56 -7.79 3.57
C VAL A 173 -5.25 -7.20 3.06
N SER A 174 -4.34 -8.03 2.55
CA SER A 174 -3.04 -7.51 2.09
C SER A 174 -3.17 -6.67 0.82
N PRO A 175 -2.27 -5.70 0.57
CA PRO A 175 -2.29 -4.91 -0.66
C PRO A 175 -2.14 -5.78 -1.93
N THR A 176 -1.45 -6.92 -1.81
CA THR A 176 -1.31 -7.90 -2.89
C THR A 176 -2.64 -8.53 -3.25
N GLU A 177 -3.42 -8.97 -2.26
CA GLU A 177 -4.77 -9.52 -2.49
C GLU A 177 -5.71 -8.48 -3.07
N MET A 178 -5.61 -7.22 -2.62
CA MET A 178 -6.37 -6.11 -3.21
C MET A 178 -6.03 -5.87 -4.68
N ALA A 179 -4.74 -5.90 -5.05
CA ALA A 179 -4.32 -5.77 -6.44
C ALA A 179 -4.77 -6.97 -7.29
N ALA A 180 -4.65 -8.19 -6.75
CA ALA A 180 -5.13 -9.41 -7.41
C ALA A 180 -6.63 -9.35 -7.67
N PHE A 181 -7.43 -8.92 -6.69
CA PHE A 181 -8.86 -8.73 -6.85
C PHE A 181 -9.20 -7.83 -8.04
N VAL A 182 -8.54 -6.68 -8.18
CA VAL A 182 -8.79 -5.79 -9.32
C VAL A 182 -8.44 -6.49 -10.65
N ASN A 183 -7.25 -7.10 -10.72
CA ASN A 183 -6.76 -7.74 -11.94
C ASN A 183 -7.57 -8.98 -12.35
N GLU A 184 -8.17 -9.68 -11.39
CA GLU A 184 -8.89 -10.95 -11.63
C GLU A 184 -10.41 -10.78 -11.73
N GLN A 185 -10.99 -9.80 -11.02
CA GLN A 185 -12.44 -9.64 -10.88
C GLN A 185 -13.00 -8.45 -11.65
N THR A 186 -12.16 -7.63 -12.27
CA THR A 186 -12.56 -6.39 -12.96
C THR A 186 -11.84 -6.23 -14.29
N PRO A 187 -12.31 -5.36 -15.21
CA PRO A 187 -11.58 -5.05 -16.45
C PRO A 187 -10.40 -4.09 -16.26
N TYR A 188 -10.12 -3.65 -15.02
CA TYR A 188 -9.06 -2.69 -14.72
C TYR A 188 -7.75 -3.39 -14.36
N GLN A 189 -6.69 -2.59 -14.21
CA GLN A 189 -5.40 -3.06 -13.76
C GLN A 189 -5.01 -2.38 -12.45
N ALA A 190 -4.45 -3.16 -11.53
CA ALA A 190 -3.86 -2.66 -10.30
C ALA A 190 -2.45 -3.22 -10.10
N ILE A 191 -1.60 -2.39 -9.52
CA ILE A 191 -0.28 -2.76 -9.04
C ILE A 191 -0.14 -2.36 -7.58
N ASN A 192 0.49 -3.22 -6.78
CA ASN A 192 0.94 -2.85 -5.44
C ASN A 192 2.42 -2.44 -5.48
N ARG A 193 2.78 -1.42 -4.69
CA ARG A 193 4.16 -0.97 -4.53
C ARG A 193 4.37 -0.54 -3.09
N VAL A 194 5.61 -0.67 -2.62
CA VAL A 194 6.07 -0.17 -1.32
C VAL A 194 7.12 0.91 -1.55
N ASN A 195 7.42 1.69 -0.51
CA ASN A 195 8.40 2.79 -0.56
C ASN A 195 8.04 3.91 -1.56
N GLY A 196 6.75 4.26 -1.65
CA GLY A 196 6.28 5.38 -2.46
C GLY A 196 6.73 6.75 -1.93
N ARG A 197 6.69 7.77 -2.79
CA ARG A 197 6.97 9.17 -2.45
C ARG A 197 5.72 10.04 -2.64
N ILE A 198 5.59 11.08 -1.84
CA ILE A 198 4.42 11.98 -1.91
C ILE A 198 4.31 12.67 -3.28
N GLU A 199 5.43 12.97 -3.93
CA GLU A 199 5.47 13.54 -5.28
C GLU A 199 4.86 12.59 -6.31
N THR A 200 5.13 11.29 -6.18
CA THR A 200 4.57 10.27 -7.06
C THR A 200 3.07 10.10 -6.84
N LEU A 201 2.60 10.16 -5.58
CA LEU A 201 1.17 10.17 -5.29
C LEU A 201 0.48 11.37 -5.93
N LYS A 202 1.04 12.58 -5.79
CA LYS A 202 0.52 13.79 -6.44
C LYS A 202 0.47 13.65 -7.96
N GLN A 203 1.49 13.05 -8.57
CA GLN A 203 1.48 12.77 -10.02
C GLN A 203 0.33 11.84 -10.41
N PHE A 204 0.09 10.76 -9.66
CA PHE A 204 -1.02 9.85 -9.95
C PHE A 204 -2.37 10.54 -9.83
N ILE A 205 -2.62 11.27 -8.74
CA ILE A 205 -3.88 12.01 -8.55
C ILE A 205 -4.07 13.07 -9.64
N ALA A 206 -3.02 13.81 -10.00
CA ALA A 206 -3.07 14.79 -11.10
C ALA A 206 -3.35 14.19 -12.48
N ASN A 207 -3.04 12.90 -12.67
CA ASN A 207 -3.32 12.17 -13.91
C ASN A 207 -4.59 11.31 -13.82
N GLY A 208 -5.42 11.49 -12.78
CA GLY A 208 -6.67 10.75 -12.65
C GLY A 208 -6.48 9.26 -12.33
N ILE A 209 -5.36 8.90 -11.70
CA ILE A 209 -5.06 7.52 -11.28
C ILE A 209 -5.35 7.40 -9.78
N PRO A 210 -6.36 6.63 -9.36
CA PRO A 210 -6.67 6.45 -7.95
C PRO A 210 -5.59 5.65 -7.24
N VAL A 211 -5.27 6.06 -6.00
CA VAL A 211 -4.26 5.39 -5.17
C VAL A 211 -4.83 5.09 -3.79
N ILE A 212 -4.78 3.82 -3.43
CA ILE A 212 -5.03 3.35 -2.07
C ILE A 212 -3.70 3.33 -1.32
N VAL A 213 -3.66 3.92 -0.12
CA VAL A 213 -2.51 3.88 0.78
C VAL A 213 -2.84 3.09 2.04
N GLU A 214 -1.89 2.31 2.52
CA GLU A 214 -1.95 1.67 3.83
C GLU A 214 -1.27 2.58 4.86
N ILE A 215 -1.98 2.88 5.94
CA ILE A 215 -1.45 3.60 7.10
C ILE A 215 -1.45 2.70 8.32
N GLY A 216 -0.47 2.90 9.20
CA GLY A 216 -0.47 2.29 10.52
C GLY A 216 -1.19 3.18 11.53
N ILE A 217 -2.05 2.59 12.34
CA ILE A 217 -2.75 3.28 13.43
C ILE A 217 -2.31 2.66 14.76
N ASP A 218 -1.86 3.50 15.69
CA ASP A 218 -1.72 3.16 17.10
C ASP A 218 -2.84 3.87 17.89
N PRO A 219 -3.92 3.17 18.26
CA PRO A 219 -5.10 3.77 18.83
C PRO A 219 -4.82 4.36 20.23
N PRO A 220 -5.21 5.62 20.50
CA PRO A 220 -4.88 6.29 21.76
C PRO A 220 -5.76 5.85 22.93
N GLY A 221 -5.28 6.16 24.15
CA GLY A 221 -6.09 6.12 25.37
C GLY A 221 -6.64 4.74 25.72
N GLU A 222 -7.95 4.66 25.95
CA GLU A 222 -8.61 3.41 26.34
C GLU A 222 -8.71 2.38 25.21
N TYR A 223 -8.30 2.72 23.99
CA TYR A 223 -8.31 1.83 22.83
C TYR A 223 -6.94 1.24 22.50
N ARG A 224 -5.89 1.55 23.30
CA ARG A 224 -4.54 0.98 23.14
C ARG A 224 -4.50 -0.55 23.14
N TRP A 225 -5.51 -1.20 23.74
CA TRP A 225 -5.68 -2.65 23.68
C TRP A 225 -6.05 -3.18 22.30
N LEU A 226 -6.25 -2.35 21.28
CA LEU A 226 -6.39 -2.85 19.92
C LEU A 226 -5.03 -3.17 19.29
N GLY A 227 -3.93 -2.69 19.90
CA GLY A 227 -2.58 -2.78 19.34
C GLY A 227 -2.45 -1.95 18.06
N TRP A 228 -1.27 -2.02 17.45
CA TRP A 228 -1.06 -1.45 16.12
C TRP A 228 -1.88 -2.22 15.08
N TYR A 229 -2.56 -1.53 14.17
CA TYR A 229 -3.20 -2.15 13.02
C TYR A 229 -3.13 -1.28 11.76
N GLY A 230 -3.10 -1.96 10.61
CA GLY A 230 -3.17 -1.31 9.29
C GLY A 230 -4.58 -0.79 8.98
N HIS A 231 -4.64 0.30 8.22
CA HIS A 231 -5.89 0.87 7.73
C HIS A 231 -5.68 1.45 6.32
N TYR A 232 -6.68 1.27 5.46
CA TYR A 232 -6.62 1.73 4.07
C TYR A 232 -7.34 3.05 3.89
N LEU A 233 -6.69 3.97 3.18
CA LEU A 233 -7.28 5.24 2.77
C LEU A 233 -7.21 5.36 1.24
N LEU A 234 -8.27 5.89 0.63
CA LEU A 234 -8.26 6.32 -0.76
C LEU A 234 -7.83 7.79 -0.81
N VAL A 235 -6.71 8.07 -1.50
CA VAL A 235 -6.24 9.44 -1.71
C VAL A 235 -7.10 10.08 -2.77
N VAL A 236 -7.72 11.22 -2.44
CA VAL A 236 -8.62 11.94 -3.35
C VAL A 236 -8.11 13.32 -3.77
N ALA A 237 -7.21 13.95 -3.00
CA ALA A 237 -6.61 15.26 -3.29
C ALA A 237 -5.27 15.41 -2.55
#